data_AF-A0A9X1A9D2-F1
#
_entry.id   AF-A0A9X1A9D2-F1
#
_cell.length_a   1.000
_cell.length_b   1.000
_cell.length_c   1.000
_cell.angle_alpha   90.00
_cell.angle_beta   90.00
_cell.angle_gamma   90.00
#
_symmetry.space_group_name_H-M   'P 1'
#
loop_
_entity.id
_entity.type
_entity.pdbx_description
1 polymer ?
#
loop_
_entity_poly.entity_id
_entity_poly.type
_entity_poly.pdbx_seq_one_letter_code
_entity_poly.pdbx_strand_id
1 'polypeptide(L)'
;MKSLGNIRREFAPWNKPDAKPYIQFKNVTKRFGDFTAVNNLSLSIYEREFFALLGASGCGKSTLLRMLAGFEEPTSGQILLDGQDLRGIPPYRRPVNMMFQSYALFPHMTVEQNIAFGLKQDGMPKAEIEQRVTDMLKLVKLGQFAKRKPHQLSGGQRQRVALARAVAKRPKVLLLDEPLGALDKKLREETQFELMDLQQTLGLTFVVVTHDQEEAMTMADRIAILDKGEVMQVATPAEVYEAPGSRFVADFVGNINMFEGKVADRDSSGATITSANGVTIRTANAGDAAAGSEVAFAIRPEKIKVSSKKPENGDNVMEGEIYDIAYLGDMTIFHVQLGNGQVVKASSLNATRATEDPLSWDDKAWISFRNDAGVVLTR
;
A
#
# COMPACT_ATOMS: atom_id res chain seq x y z
N MET A 1 -4.85 16.74 -14.72
CA MET A 1 -5.60 16.02 -13.67
C MET A 1 -5.46 16.81 -12.38
N LYS A 2 -6.55 16.98 -11.61
CA LYS A 2 -6.42 17.46 -10.23
C LYS A 2 -5.68 16.40 -9.42
N SER A 3 -4.77 16.79 -8.53
CA SER A 3 -4.11 15.84 -7.62
C SER A 3 -5.16 15.20 -6.72
N LEU A 4 -5.18 13.87 -6.66
CA LEU A 4 -5.88 13.15 -5.61
C LEU A 4 -4.98 13.16 -4.38
N GLY A 5 -5.44 13.81 -3.31
CA GLY A 5 -4.69 13.90 -2.06
C GLY A 5 -3.40 14.74 -2.12
N ASN A 6 -2.67 14.72 -1.00
CA ASN A 6 -1.39 15.40 -0.84
C ASN A 6 -0.26 14.55 -1.46
N ILE A 7 0.63 15.20 -2.19
CA ILE A 7 1.78 14.55 -2.83
C ILE A 7 3.01 14.75 -1.94
N ARG A 8 3.65 13.65 -1.54
CA ARG A 8 4.87 13.68 -0.70
C ARG A 8 6.06 14.31 -1.42
N ARG A 9 6.26 13.95 -2.69
CA ARG A 9 7.32 14.48 -3.56
C ARG A 9 6.86 14.45 -5.01
N GLU A 10 7.32 15.39 -5.82
CA GLU A 10 7.07 15.39 -7.26
C GLU A 10 7.92 14.30 -7.95
N PHE A 11 7.50 13.05 -7.80
CA PHE A 11 8.14 11.86 -8.36
C PHE A 11 7.09 11.00 -9.05
N ALA A 12 7.04 11.07 -10.37
CA ALA A 12 6.15 10.26 -11.19
C ALA A 12 6.79 9.91 -12.54
N PRO A 13 7.95 9.20 -12.55
CA PRO A 13 8.63 8.82 -13.79
C PRO A 13 7.74 7.99 -14.71
N TRP A 14 6.79 7.22 -14.17
CA TRP A 14 5.82 6.43 -14.94
C TRP A 14 4.88 7.25 -15.83
N ASN A 15 4.74 8.55 -15.57
CA ASN A 15 3.94 9.45 -16.41
C ASN A 15 4.74 10.03 -17.60
N LYS A 16 6.06 9.78 -17.66
CA LYS A 16 6.93 10.29 -18.72
C LYS A 16 6.99 9.28 -19.87
N PRO A 17 6.67 9.67 -21.12
CA PRO A 17 6.64 8.75 -22.26
C PRO A 17 7.97 8.04 -22.56
N ASP A 18 9.08 8.68 -22.22
CA ASP A 18 10.45 8.24 -22.47
C ASP A 18 11.10 7.53 -21.27
N ALA A 19 10.40 7.46 -20.13
CA ALA A 19 10.93 6.76 -18.96
C ALA A 19 11.03 5.27 -19.22
N LYS A 20 12.24 4.73 -19.02
CA LYS A 20 12.49 3.30 -19.11
C LYS A 20 12.23 2.63 -17.76
N PRO A 21 11.41 1.57 -17.70
CA PRO A 21 11.26 0.83 -16.46
C PRO A 21 12.58 0.17 -16.06
N TYR A 22 12.93 0.30 -14.78
CA TYR A 22 14.14 -0.22 -14.20
C TYR A 22 14.03 -1.72 -13.89
N ILE A 23 12.89 -2.16 -13.33
CA ILE A 23 12.54 -3.57 -13.18
C ILE A 23 11.31 -3.85 -14.04
N GLN A 24 11.36 -4.93 -14.81
CA GLN A 24 10.24 -5.35 -15.66
C GLN A 24 9.94 -6.83 -15.46
N PHE A 25 8.73 -7.14 -15.01
CA PHE A 25 8.14 -8.46 -15.12
C PHE A 25 7.38 -8.49 -16.45
N LYS A 26 7.73 -9.43 -17.34
CA LYS A 26 7.08 -9.62 -18.64
C LYS A 26 6.39 -10.97 -18.69
N ASN A 27 5.06 -10.98 -18.59
CA ASN A 27 4.22 -12.16 -18.70
C ASN A 27 4.68 -13.31 -17.77
N VAL A 28 5.11 -12.95 -16.56
CA VAL A 28 5.73 -13.86 -15.60
C VAL A 28 4.68 -14.81 -15.05
N THR A 29 4.97 -16.10 -15.11
CA THR A 29 4.13 -17.14 -14.50
C THR A 29 5.00 -18.02 -13.61
N LYS A 30 4.51 -18.36 -12.43
CA LYS A 30 5.15 -19.31 -11.52
C LYS A 30 4.15 -20.35 -11.04
N ARG A 31 4.44 -21.61 -11.38
CA ARG A 31 3.68 -22.79 -10.93
C ARG A 31 4.51 -23.64 -9.97
N PHE A 32 3.85 -24.18 -8.96
CA PHE A 32 4.35 -25.18 -8.03
C PHE A 32 3.46 -26.42 -8.15
N GLY A 33 3.88 -27.38 -8.98
CA GLY A 33 2.99 -28.46 -9.41
C GLY A 33 1.74 -27.87 -10.10
N ASP A 34 0.56 -28.22 -9.58
CA ASP A 34 -0.73 -27.76 -10.12
C ASP A 34 -1.14 -26.36 -9.62
N PHE A 35 -0.47 -25.82 -8.60
CA PHE A 35 -0.79 -24.51 -8.05
C PHE A 35 -0.08 -23.39 -8.81
N THR A 36 -0.84 -22.41 -9.31
CA THR A 36 -0.30 -21.20 -9.96
C THR A 36 -0.22 -20.05 -8.97
N ALA A 37 0.99 -19.72 -8.52
CA ALA A 37 1.22 -18.65 -7.53
C ALA A 37 1.28 -17.25 -8.17
N VAL A 38 1.72 -17.17 -9.42
CA VAL A 38 1.76 -15.94 -10.23
C VAL A 38 1.29 -16.30 -11.63
N ASN A 39 0.35 -15.56 -12.18
CA ASN A 39 -0.33 -15.87 -13.44
C ASN A 39 -0.16 -14.75 -14.47
N ASN A 40 0.64 -14.97 -15.52
CA ASN A 40 0.84 -14.06 -16.66
C ASN A 40 1.05 -12.58 -16.29
N LEU A 41 1.79 -12.33 -15.20
CA LEU A 41 1.88 -11.02 -14.58
C LEU A 41 2.88 -10.13 -15.34
N SER A 42 2.44 -8.91 -15.67
CA SER A 42 3.30 -7.85 -16.20
C SER A 42 3.31 -6.65 -15.27
N LEU A 43 4.50 -6.18 -14.92
CA LEU A 43 4.68 -5.09 -13.96
C LEU A 43 5.97 -4.32 -14.27
N SER A 44 5.91 -2.99 -14.17
CA SER A 44 7.03 -2.08 -14.40
C SER A 44 7.29 -1.20 -13.19
N ILE A 45 8.52 -1.21 -12.69
CA ILE A 45 9.00 -0.41 -11.56
C ILE A 45 10.16 0.46 -12.04
N TYR A 46 10.20 1.72 -11.65
CA TYR A 46 11.16 2.71 -12.11
C TYR A 46 12.29 2.92 -11.10
N GLU A 47 13.39 3.51 -11.58
CA GLU A 47 14.56 3.76 -10.74
C GLU A 47 14.22 4.76 -9.64
N ARG A 48 14.75 4.55 -8.43
CA ARG A 48 14.54 5.39 -7.23
C ARG A 48 13.11 5.37 -6.69
N GLU A 49 12.28 4.46 -7.19
CA GLU A 49 10.91 4.25 -6.73
C GLU A 49 10.90 3.46 -5.42
N PHE A 50 10.05 3.87 -4.48
CA PHE A 50 9.61 3.05 -3.37
C PHE A 50 8.31 2.35 -3.77
N PHE A 51 8.42 1.09 -4.19
CA PHE A 51 7.31 0.33 -4.75
C PHE A 51 6.77 -0.69 -3.75
N ALA A 52 5.45 -0.73 -3.53
CA ALA A 52 4.81 -1.71 -2.67
C ALA A 52 4.05 -2.78 -3.47
N LEU A 53 4.28 -4.04 -3.12
CA LEU A 53 3.43 -5.18 -3.47
C LEU A 53 2.50 -5.41 -2.29
N LEU A 54 1.20 -5.20 -2.51
CA LEU A 54 0.15 -5.30 -1.51
C LEU A 54 -0.90 -6.33 -1.95
N GLY A 55 -1.49 -7.06 -1.00
CA GLY A 55 -2.49 -8.09 -1.30
C GLY A 55 -2.66 -9.07 -0.13
N ALA A 56 -3.69 -9.92 -0.19
CA ALA A 56 -3.96 -10.92 0.85
C ALA A 56 -2.82 -11.96 0.99
N SER A 57 -2.82 -12.71 2.08
CA SER A 57 -1.88 -13.84 2.22
C SER A 57 -2.08 -14.84 1.07
N GLY A 58 -0.97 -15.35 0.52
CA GLY A 58 -1.01 -16.31 -0.59
C GLY A 58 -1.24 -15.74 -2.00
N CYS A 59 -1.41 -14.42 -2.19
CA CYS A 59 -1.66 -13.85 -3.52
C CYS A 59 -0.43 -13.74 -4.45
N GLY A 60 0.74 -14.25 -4.04
CA GLY A 60 1.95 -14.33 -4.89
C GLY A 60 3.02 -13.25 -4.67
N LYS A 61 2.85 -12.33 -3.70
CA LYS A 61 3.81 -11.23 -3.41
C LYS A 61 5.23 -11.72 -3.11
N SER A 62 5.39 -12.57 -2.10
CA SER A 62 6.70 -13.10 -1.73
C SER A 62 7.27 -14.00 -2.82
N THR A 63 6.43 -14.66 -3.62
CA THR A 63 6.88 -15.42 -4.81
C THR A 63 7.50 -14.49 -5.86
N LEU A 64 6.87 -13.35 -6.18
CA LEU A 64 7.46 -12.33 -7.06
C LEU A 64 8.77 -11.79 -6.51
N LEU A 65 8.80 -11.45 -5.22
CA LEU A 65 9.99 -10.92 -4.56
C LEU A 65 11.16 -11.92 -4.60
N ARG A 66 10.88 -13.20 -4.31
CA ARG A 66 11.85 -14.29 -4.38
C ARG A 66 12.33 -14.58 -5.81
N MET A 67 11.45 -14.45 -6.80
CA MET A 67 11.85 -14.56 -8.20
C MET A 67 12.77 -13.41 -8.63
N LEU A 68 12.54 -12.18 -8.15
CA LEU A 68 13.43 -11.04 -8.38
C LEU A 68 14.77 -11.20 -7.64
N ALA A 69 14.76 -11.77 -6.45
CA ALA A 69 15.96 -12.10 -5.66
C ALA A 69 16.73 -13.34 -6.19
N GLY A 70 16.12 -14.15 -7.06
CA GLY A 70 16.71 -15.35 -7.65
C GLY A 70 16.58 -16.62 -6.83
N PHE A 71 15.80 -16.60 -5.74
CA PHE A 71 15.50 -17.80 -4.96
C PHE A 71 14.48 -18.71 -5.66
N GLU A 72 13.78 -18.18 -6.65
CA GLU A 72 12.84 -18.91 -7.50
C GLU A 72 13.09 -18.54 -8.96
N GLU A 73 12.96 -19.49 -9.88
CA GLU A 73 12.88 -19.18 -11.30
C GLU A 73 11.42 -19.11 -11.77
N PRO A 74 11.06 -18.17 -12.67
CA PRO A 74 9.79 -18.19 -13.38
C PRO A 74 9.59 -19.50 -14.14
N THR A 75 8.36 -20.03 -14.14
CA THR A 75 7.98 -21.12 -15.02
C THR A 75 7.94 -20.66 -16.48
N SER A 76 7.47 -19.43 -16.71
CA SER A 76 7.52 -18.75 -18.01
C SER A 76 7.56 -17.23 -17.84
N GLY A 77 7.83 -16.51 -18.93
CA GLY A 77 8.05 -15.07 -18.91
C GLY A 77 9.50 -14.70 -18.53
N GLN A 78 9.73 -13.40 -18.33
CA GLN A 78 11.07 -12.86 -18.07
C GLN A 78 11.03 -11.77 -17.00
N ILE A 79 12.13 -11.66 -16.24
CA ILE A 79 12.34 -10.58 -15.27
C ILE A 79 13.61 -9.85 -15.69
N LEU A 80 13.45 -8.58 -16.08
CA LEU A 80 14.55 -7.71 -16.46
C LEU A 80 14.87 -6.72 -15.34
N LEU A 81 16.15 -6.44 -15.15
CA LEU A 81 16.63 -5.34 -14.32
C LEU A 81 17.63 -4.53 -15.13
N ASP A 82 17.36 -3.24 -15.30
CA ASP A 82 18.20 -2.33 -16.08
C ASP A 82 18.44 -2.86 -17.51
N GLY A 83 17.36 -3.41 -18.10
CA GLY A 83 17.37 -4.04 -19.42
C GLY A 83 18.02 -5.45 -19.49
N GLN A 84 18.62 -5.95 -18.41
CA GLN A 84 19.28 -7.26 -18.38
C GLN A 84 18.36 -8.34 -17.82
N ASP A 85 18.27 -9.49 -18.50
CA ASP A 85 17.51 -10.65 -18.00
C ASP A 85 18.23 -11.27 -16.80
N LEU A 86 17.48 -11.47 -15.71
CA LEU A 86 17.99 -12.05 -14.47
C LEU A 86 17.96 -13.58 -14.44
N ARG A 87 17.37 -14.24 -15.45
CA ARG A 87 17.27 -15.70 -15.52
C ARG A 87 18.64 -16.36 -15.47
N GLY A 88 18.78 -17.45 -14.71
CA GLY A 88 20.06 -18.17 -14.54
C GLY A 88 21.11 -17.44 -13.69
N ILE A 89 20.90 -16.17 -13.31
CA ILE A 89 21.79 -15.48 -12.38
C ILE A 89 21.42 -15.92 -10.95
N PRO A 90 22.34 -16.59 -10.22
CA PRO A 90 22.04 -17.07 -8.87
C PRO A 90 21.95 -15.89 -7.88
N PRO A 91 21.23 -16.05 -6.75
CA PRO A 91 20.98 -14.96 -5.79
C PRO A 91 22.22 -14.17 -5.38
N TYR A 92 23.33 -14.85 -5.10
CA TYR A 92 24.57 -14.23 -4.63
C TYR A 92 25.32 -13.39 -5.68
N ARG A 93 24.95 -13.52 -6.97
CA ARG A 93 25.47 -12.68 -8.07
C ARG A 93 24.47 -11.65 -8.58
N ARG A 94 23.22 -11.67 -8.10
CA ARG A 94 22.24 -10.67 -8.54
C ARG A 94 22.59 -9.31 -7.94
N PRO A 95 22.37 -8.21 -8.69
CA PRO A 95 22.65 -6.87 -8.21
C PRO A 95 21.55 -6.35 -7.25
N VAL A 96 20.89 -7.25 -6.52
CA VAL A 96 19.80 -6.94 -5.58
C VAL A 96 20.13 -7.54 -4.23
N ASN A 97 19.73 -6.89 -3.14
CA ASN A 97 19.82 -7.47 -1.81
C ASN A 97 18.43 -7.56 -1.18
N MET A 98 18.22 -8.62 -0.40
CA MET A 98 16.95 -8.89 0.25
C MET A 98 17.09 -8.82 1.77
N MET A 99 16.13 -8.15 2.40
CA MET A 99 15.87 -8.19 3.83
C MET A 99 14.68 -9.11 4.07
N PHE A 100 14.94 -10.23 4.75
CA PHE A 100 13.90 -11.20 5.11
C PHE A 100 13.08 -10.73 6.32
N GLN A 101 11.85 -11.23 6.42
CA GLN A 101 10.93 -10.98 7.54
C GLN A 101 11.54 -11.30 8.92
N SER A 102 12.31 -12.38 9.03
CA SER A 102 13.01 -12.75 10.28
C SER A 102 14.30 -11.96 10.54
N TYR A 103 14.61 -10.98 9.68
CA TYR A 103 15.86 -10.21 9.60
C TYR A 103 17.11 -11.05 9.28
N ALA A 104 17.06 -12.38 9.48
CA ALA A 104 18.13 -13.34 9.20
C ALA A 104 19.51 -12.88 9.71
N LEU A 105 19.57 -12.23 10.87
CA LEU A 105 20.84 -11.81 11.48
C LEU A 105 21.59 -13.03 12.00
N PHE A 106 22.92 -13.03 11.85
CA PHE A 106 23.77 -14.09 12.38
C PHE A 106 23.86 -13.93 13.91
N PRO A 107 23.28 -14.85 14.70
CA PRO A 107 23.12 -14.66 16.15
C PRO A 107 24.45 -14.70 16.92
N HIS A 108 25.45 -15.36 16.34
CA HIS A 108 26.80 -15.50 16.91
C HIS A 108 27.72 -14.32 16.58
N MET A 109 27.35 -13.47 15.62
CA MET A 109 28.12 -12.30 15.19
C MET A 109 27.62 -11.03 15.88
N THR A 110 28.51 -10.06 16.11
CA THR A 110 28.14 -8.71 16.56
C THR A 110 27.44 -7.90 15.45
N VAL A 111 26.91 -6.72 15.78
CA VAL A 111 26.31 -5.80 14.81
C VAL A 111 27.30 -5.44 13.69
N GLU A 112 28.50 -4.99 14.05
CA GLU A 112 29.55 -4.64 13.07
C GLU A 112 29.93 -5.85 12.19
N GLN A 113 29.97 -7.06 12.76
CA GLN A 113 30.30 -8.28 12.04
C GLN A 113 29.18 -8.68 11.08
N ASN A 114 27.91 -8.51 11.47
CA ASN A 114 26.77 -8.72 10.59
C ASN A 114 26.83 -7.80 9.37
N ILE A 115 27.14 -6.51 9.57
CA ILE A 115 27.26 -5.53 8.48
C ILE A 115 28.48 -5.84 7.60
N ALA A 116 29.62 -6.21 8.20
CA ALA A 116 30.86 -6.48 7.49
C ALA A 116 30.83 -7.79 6.68
N PHE A 117 29.95 -8.74 7.01
CA PHE A 117 29.98 -10.10 6.48
C PHE A 117 30.03 -10.16 4.94
N GLY A 118 29.07 -9.51 4.28
CA GLY A 118 28.99 -9.51 2.81
C GLY A 118 30.15 -8.79 2.13
N LEU A 119 30.73 -7.77 2.78
CA LEU A 119 31.89 -7.04 2.27
C LEU A 119 33.16 -7.89 2.33
N LYS A 120 33.32 -8.66 3.41
CA LYS A 120 34.42 -9.63 3.55
C LYS A 120 34.33 -10.74 2.51
N GLN A 121 33.12 -11.24 2.27
CA GLN A 121 32.87 -12.29 1.29
C GLN A 121 33.21 -11.84 -0.14
N ASP A 122 33.00 -10.56 -0.45
CA ASP A 122 33.37 -9.95 -1.73
C ASP A 122 34.88 -9.60 -1.83
N GLY A 123 35.67 -9.87 -0.79
CA GLY A 123 37.11 -9.63 -0.79
C GLY A 123 37.51 -8.14 -0.67
N MET A 124 36.61 -7.28 -0.18
CA MET A 124 36.91 -5.85 0.02
C MET A 124 38.09 -5.65 1.00
N PRO A 125 39.00 -4.69 0.77
CA PRO A 125 40.11 -4.42 1.67
C PRO A 125 39.65 -4.09 3.09
N LYS A 126 40.41 -4.54 4.10
CA LYS A 126 40.04 -4.40 5.52
C LYS A 126 39.74 -2.95 5.93
N ALA A 127 40.57 -1.99 5.51
CA ALA A 127 40.38 -0.58 5.82
C ALA A 127 39.07 -0.02 5.23
N GLU A 128 38.71 -0.43 4.01
CA GLU A 128 37.46 -0.04 3.36
C GLU A 128 36.25 -0.66 4.05
N ILE A 129 36.36 -1.91 4.52
CA ILE A 129 35.31 -2.56 5.31
C ILE A 129 35.07 -1.79 6.61
N GLU A 130 36.12 -1.43 7.34
CA GLU A 130 36.00 -0.69 8.61
C GLU A 130 35.35 0.68 8.41
N GLN A 131 35.74 1.40 7.35
CA GLN A 131 35.11 2.67 6.99
C GLN A 131 33.64 2.46 6.61
N ARG A 132 33.34 1.49 5.74
CA ARG A 132 31.98 1.23 5.28
C ARG A 132 31.07 0.83 6.44
N VAL A 133 31.53 -0.02 7.35
CA VAL A 133 30.79 -0.42 8.56
C VAL A 133 30.52 0.79 9.44
N THR A 134 31.51 1.67 9.62
CA THR A 134 31.35 2.92 10.38
C THR A 134 30.28 3.82 9.75
N ASP A 135 30.30 3.97 8.43
CA ASP A 135 29.30 4.76 7.70
C ASP A 135 27.89 4.16 7.86
N MET A 136 27.76 2.83 7.77
CA MET A 136 26.48 2.15 7.95
C MET A 136 25.96 2.28 9.38
N LEU A 137 26.82 2.15 10.39
CA LEU A 137 26.46 2.36 11.79
C LEU A 137 25.99 3.79 12.06
N LYS A 138 26.59 4.79 11.40
CA LYS A 138 26.14 6.19 11.46
C LYS A 138 24.77 6.35 10.78
N LEU A 139 24.62 5.82 9.57
CA LEU A 139 23.37 5.89 8.79
C LEU A 139 22.18 5.37 9.59
N VAL A 140 22.33 4.23 10.28
CA VAL A 140 21.25 3.64 11.07
C VAL A 140 21.27 4.04 12.56
N LYS A 141 22.12 4.99 12.94
CA LYS A 141 22.25 5.50 14.32
C LYS A 141 22.51 4.40 15.37
N LEU A 142 23.33 3.40 15.04
CA LEU A 142 23.66 2.25 15.91
C LEU A 142 25.12 2.20 16.37
N GLY A 143 25.88 3.30 16.26
CA GLY A 143 27.31 3.33 16.62
C GLY A 143 27.65 2.74 18.00
N GLN A 144 26.89 3.14 19.04
CA GLN A 144 27.09 2.63 20.42
C GLN A 144 26.75 1.13 20.60
N PHE A 145 26.04 0.54 19.64
CA PHE A 145 25.60 -0.86 19.68
C PHE A 145 26.47 -1.79 18.82
N ALA A 146 27.54 -1.27 18.20
CA ALA A 146 28.38 -2.00 17.23
C ALA A 146 28.89 -3.37 17.74
N LYS A 147 29.25 -3.45 19.03
CA LYS A 147 29.78 -4.67 19.65
C LYS A 147 28.71 -5.60 20.22
N ARG A 148 27.43 -5.21 20.22
CA ARG A 148 26.34 -6.07 20.71
C ARG A 148 26.04 -7.20 19.73
N LYS A 149 25.49 -8.29 20.23
CA LYS A 149 24.91 -9.39 19.45
C LYS A 149 23.40 -9.19 19.25
N PRO A 150 22.76 -9.80 18.22
CA PRO A 150 21.35 -9.59 17.91
C PRO A 150 20.36 -9.77 19.06
N HIS A 151 20.59 -10.72 19.96
CA HIS A 151 19.72 -10.98 21.12
C HIS A 151 19.75 -9.86 22.18
N GLN A 152 20.74 -8.94 22.11
CA GLN A 152 20.90 -7.80 23.02
C GLN A 152 20.28 -6.50 22.46
N LEU A 153 19.51 -6.61 21.37
CA LEU A 153 18.92 -5.50 20.64
C LEU A 153 17.39 -5.58 20.67
N SER A 154 16.72 -4.43 20.64
CA SER A 154 15.27 -4.34 20.42
C SER A 154 14.88 -4.77 19.00
N GLY A 155 13.58 -4.96 18.75
CA GLY A 155 13.06 -5.30 17.42
C GLY A 155 13.49 -4.31 16.33
N GLY A 156 13.25 -3.01 16.54
CA GLY A 156 13.65 -1.96 15.61
C GLY A 156 15.17 -1.83 15.46
N GLN A 157 15.94 -2.07 16.53
CA GLN A 157 17.39 -2.12 16.42
C GLN A 157 17.86 -3.28 15.53
N ARG A 158 17.31 -4.49 15.70
CA ARG A 158 17.63 -5.64 14.82
C ARG A 158 17.28 -5.35 13.36
N GLN A 159 16.13 -4.73 13.11
CA GLN A 159 15.73 -4.32 11.77
C GLN A 159 16.73 -3.34 11.15
N ARG A 160 17.14 -2.31 11.89
CA ARG A 160 18.16 -1.34 11.45
C ARG A 160 19.50 -2.00 11.13
N VAL A 161 19.92 -3.02 11.90
CA VAL A 161 21.11 -3.82 11.58
C VAL A 161 20.93 -4.59 10.26
N ALA A 162 19.77 -5.21 10.06
CA ALA A 162 19.48 -5.95 8.84
C ALA A 162 19.44 -5.04 7.60
N LEU A 163 18.86 -3.85 7.74
CA LEU A 163 18.84 -2.82 6.71
C LEU A 163 20.26 -2.34 6.39
N ALA A 164 21.04 -1.97 7.41
CA ALA A 164 22.45 -1.58 7.26
C ALA A 164 23.27 -2.65 6.52
N ARG A 165 23.10 -3.92 6.88
CA ARG A 165 23.74 -5.06 6.22
C ARG A 165 23.29 -5.17 4.75
N ALA A 166 22.00 -5.02 4.47
CA ALA A 166 21.46 -5.13 3.12
C ALA A 166 21.93 -3.99 2.20
N VAL A 167 22.14 -2.78 2.71
CA VAL A 167 22.63 -1.64 1.90
C VAL A 167 24.15 -1.51 1.89
N ALA A 168 24.87 -2.20 2.78
CA ALA A 168 26.33 -2.14 2.87
C ALA A 168 27.02 -2.43 1.52
N LYS A 169 26.53 -3.43 0.78
CA LYS A 169 27.06 -3.84 -0.54
C LYS A 169 26.69 -2.91 -1.71
N ARG A 170 25.94 -1.82 -1.49
CA ARG A 170 25.46 -0.89 -2.54
C ARG A 170 24.69 -1.62 -3.67
N PRO A 171 23.60 -2.35 -3.34
CA PRO A 171 22.80 -3.03 -4.36
C PRO A 171 22.11 -2.01 -5.28
N LYS A 172 21.75 -2.42 -6.50
CA LYS A 172 20.88 -1.62 -7.39
C LYS A 172 19.46 -1.52 -6.85
N VAL A 173 18.96 -2.59 -6.24
CA VAL A 173 17.60 -2.69 -5.69
C VAL A 173 17.65 -3.30 -4.30
N LEU A 174 16.89 -2.73 -3.37
CA LEU A 174 16.63 -3.30 -2.06
C LEU A 174 15.24 -3.94 -2.02
N LEU A 175 15.19 -5.21 -1.64
CA LEU A 175 13.97 -6.00 -1.52
C LEU A 175 13.64 -6.17 -0.03
N LEU A 176 12.43 -5.82 0.38
CA LEU A 176 11.98 -5.86 1.77
C LEU A 176 10.77 -6.79 1.89
N ASP A 177 10.93 -7.92 2.57
CA ASP A 177 9.85 -8.89 2.77
C ASP A 177 9.25 -8.72 4.17
N GLU A 178 8.09 -8.06 4.26
CA GLU A 178 7.40 -7.71 5.50
C GLU A 178 8.33 -7.10 6.57
N PRO A 179 9.06 -6.01 6.24
CA PRO A 179 10.15 -5.49 7.07
C PRO A 179 9.71 -4.97 8.45
N LEU A 180 8.40 -4.74 8.65
CA LEU A 180 7.81 -4.12 9.84
C LEU A 180 6.86 -5.06 10.61
N GLY A 181 6.63 -6.28 10.12
CA GLY A 181 5.61 -7.19 10.67
C GLY A 181 5.85 -7.62 12.13
N ALA A 182 7.11 -7.56 12.60
CA ALA A 182 7.48 -7.95 13.96
C ALA A 182 7.54 -6.79 14.97
N LEU A 183 7.13 -5.57 14.58
CA LEU A 183 7.18 -4.37 15.42
C LEU A 183 5.80 -4.05 16.02
N ASP A 184 5.78 -3.39 17.17
CA ASP A 184 4.57 -2.79 17.71
C ASP A 184 4.14 -1.55 16.91
N LYS A 185 2.90 -1.08 17.08
CA LYS A 185 2.31 0.00 16.29
C LYS A 185 3.13 1.29 16.30
N LYS A 186 3.56 1.75 17.49
CA LYS A 186 4.30 3.01 17.61
C LYS A 186 5.66 2.91 16.92
N LEU A 187 6.39 1.82 17.16
CA LEU A 187 7.69 1.62 16.53
C LEU A 187 7.56 1.43 15.01
N ARG A 188 6.49 0.79 14.54
CA ARG A 188 6.16 0.63 13.13
C ARG A 188 6.02 1.99 12.45
N GLU A 189 5.16 2.87 12.97
CA GLU A 189 4.94 4.22 12.45
C GLU A 189 6.25 5.02 12.34
N GLU A 190 7.03 5.07 13.43
CA GLU A 190 8.34 5.76 13.45
C GLU A 190 9.30 5.19 12.37
N THR A 191 9.33 3.86 12.23
CA THR A 191 10.23 3.19 11.30
C THR A 191 9.83 3.36 9.83
N GLN A 192 8.54 3.50 9.52
CA GLN A 192 8.08 3.79 8.16
C GLN A 192 8.75 5.07 7.63
N PHE A 193 8.71 6.15 8.40
CA PHE A 193 9.37 7.41 8.06
C PHE A 193 10.89 7.26 7.94
N GLU A 194 11.52 6.46 8.80
CA GLU A 194 12.96 6.20 8.70
C GLU A 194 13.35 5.46 7.41
N LEU A 195 12.58 4.43 7.01
CA LEU A 195 12.81 3.70 5.75
C LEU A 195 12.68 4.62 4.54
N MET A 196 11.65 5.48 4.59
CA MET A 196 11.36 6.48 3.60
C MET A 196 12.51 7.51 3.46
N ASP A 197 13.05 8.02 4.56
CA ASP A 197 14.17 8.97 4.55
C ASP A 197 15.47 8.32 4.06
N LEU A 198 15.68 7.06 4.46
CA LEU A 198 16.85 6.29 4.05
C LEU A 198 16.82 5.98 2.55
N GLN A 199 15.66 5.62 2.00
CA GLN A 199 15.49 5.43 0.56
C GLN A 199 15.84 6.70 -0.22
N GLN A 200 15.33 7.85 0.24
CA GLN A 200 15.62 9.14 -0.40
C GLN A 200 17.11 9.50 -0.31
N THR A 201 17.72 9.31 0.85
CA THR A 201 19.15 9.59 1.09
C THR A 201 20.05 8.71 0.24
N LEU A 202 19.71 7.42 0.09
CA LEU A 202 20.52 6.48 -0.69
C LEU A 202 20.23 6.53 -2.20
N GLY A 203 19.07 7.06 -2.60
CA GLY A 203 18.64 7.11 -4.01
C GLY A 203 18.47 5.73 -4.64
N LEU A 204 18.18 4.69 -3.84
CA LEU A 204 18.02 3.31 -4.31
C LEU A 204 16.56 2.99 -4.63
N THR A 205 16.33 2.02 -5.53
CA THR A 205 14.98 1.48 -5.75
C THR A 205 14.62 0.49 -4.64
N PHE A 206 13.48 0.70 -3.99
CA PHE A 206 12.97 -0.17 -2.91
C PHE A 206 11.75 -0.92 -3.43
N VAL A 207 11.69 -2.23 -3.19
CA VAL A 207 10.49 -3.03 -3.41
C VAL A 207 10.11 -3.69 -2.09
N VAL A 208 8.98 -3.27 -1.52
CA VAL A 208 8.44 -3.83 -0.27
C VAL A 208 7.29 -4.76 -0.55
N VAL A 209 7.24 -5.87 0.17
CA VAL A 209 6.06 -6.73 0.29
C VAL A 209 5.46 -6.47 1.66
N THR A 210 4.17 -6.17 1.69
CA THR A 210 3.41 -6.06 2.94
C THR A 210 1.98 -6.56 2.73
N HIS A 211 1.34 -6.95 3.82
CA HIS A 211 -0.10 -7.16 3.90
C HIS A 211 -0.83 -6.00 4.61
N ASP A 212 -0.07 -5.06 5.17
CA ASP A 212 -0.57 -3.89 5.86
C ASP A 212 -0.78 -2.74 4.86
N GLN A 213 -2.01 -2.24 4.81
CA GLN A 213 -2.41 -1.20 3.86
C GLN A 213 -1.85 0.16 4.26
N GLU A 214 -1.80 0.46 5.56
CA GLU A 214 -1.29 1.72 6.09
C GLU A 214 0.20 1.86 5.79
N GLU A 215 0.95 0.76 5.90
CA GLU A 215 2.36 0.68 5.48
C GLU A 215 2.55 1.04 4.00
N ALA A 216 1.78 0.41 3.11
CA ALA A 216 1.88 0.65 1.68
C ALA A 216 1.48 2.09 1.31
N MET A 217 0.42 2.60 1.95
CA MET A 217 -0.12 3.93 1.69
C MET A 217 0.80 5.05 2.19
N THR A 218 1.52 4.81 3.28
CA THR A 218 2.44 5.80 3.88
C THR A 218 3.77 5.84 3.15
N MET A 219 4.33 4.69 2.80
CA MET A 219 5.71 4.61 2.31
C MET A 219 5.87 4.69 0.79
N ALA A 220 4.92 4.14 0.04
CA ALA A 220 5.11 3.88 -1.39
C ALA A 220 4.87 5.10 -2.28
N ASP A 221 5.66 5.21 -3.35
CA ASP A 221 5.33 6.09 -4.48
C ASP A 221 4.20 5.47 -5.34
N ARG A 222 4.25 4.15 -5.55
CA ARG A 222 3.17 3.36 -6.16
C ARG A 222 3.00 2.00 -5.50
N ILE A 223 1.77 1.52 -5.58
CA ILE A 223 1.33 0.24 -5.03
C ILE A 223 0.82 -0.61 -6.20
N ALA A 224 1.28 -1.86 -6.28
CA ALA A 224 0.56 -2.90 -7.01
C ALA A 224 -0.30 -3.69 -6.01
N ILE A 225 -1.60 -3.77 -6.29
CA ILE A 225 -2.52 -4.66 -5.58
C ILE A 225 -2.58 -5.99 -6.32
N LEU A 226 -2.37 -7.08 -5.58
CA LEU A 226 -2.36 -8.43 -6.11
C LEU A 226 -3.50 -9.26 -5.53
N ASP A 227 -4.18 -9.98 -6.41
CA ASP A 227 -5.12 -11.05 -6.05
C ASP A 227 -4.80 -12.30 -6.86
N LYS A 228 -4.77 -13.46 -6.19
CA LYS A 228 -4.60 -14.79 -6.83
C LYS A 228 -3.52 -14.85 -7.94
N GLY A 229 -2.39 -14.18 -7.74
CA GLY A 229 -1.26 -14.18 -8.67
C GLY A 229 -1.36 -13.19 -9.84
N GLU A 230 -2.37 -12.32 -9.84
CA GLU A 230 -2.61 -11.29 -10.86
C GLU A 230 -2.52 -9.89 -10.26
N VAL A 231 -2.26 -8.89 -11.11
CA VAL A 231 -2.21 -7.47 -10.71
C VAL A 231 -3.56 -6.85 -10.99
N MET A 232 -4.23 -6.39 -9.92
CA MET A 232 -5.56 -5.79 -9.98
C MET A 232 -5.50 -4.31 -10.32
N GLN A 233 -4.51 -3.60 -9.77
CA GLN A 233 -4.28 -2.19 -10.02
C GLN A 233 -2.84 -1.81 -9.67
N VAL A 234 -2.23 -0.92 -10.46
CA VAL A 234 -0.95 -0.27 -10.13
C VAL A 234 -1.16 1.23 -10.20
N ALA A 235 -1.10 1.91 -9.06
CA ALA A 235 -1.33 3.35 -9.00
C ALA A 235 -0.66 3.95 -7.76
N THR A 236 -0.67 5.27 -7.65
CA THR A 236 -0.23 5.96 -6.41
C THR A 236 -1.17 5.61 -5.25
N PRO A 237 -0.73 5.76 -3.99
CA PRO A 237 -1.59 5.55 -2.83
C PRO A 237 -2.94 6.27 -2.92
N ALA A 238 -2.92 7.55 -3.30
CA ALA A 238 -4.14 8.34 -3.39
C ALA A 238 -5.08 7.87 -4.50
N GLU A 239 -4.54 7.46 -5.67
CA GLU A 239 -5.36 6.89 -6.75
C GLU A 239 -5.96 5.54 -6.38
N VAL A 240 -5.19 4.66 -5.71
CA VAL A 240 -5.71 3.39 -5.20
C VAL A 240 -6.88 3.60 -4.24
N TYR A 241 -6.80 4.63 -3.39
CA TYR A 241 -7.79 4.89 -2.35
C TYR A 241 -9.04 5.62 -2.86
N GLU A 242 -8.83 6.71 -3.61
CA GLU A 242 -9.88 7.64 -4.07
C GLU A 242 -10.44 7.24 -5.43
N ALA A 243 -9.71 6.48 -6.25
CA ALA A 243 -10.11 6.04 -7.59
C ALA A 243 -9.81 4.54 -7.81
N PRO A 244 -10.36 3.64 -6.98
CA PRO A 244 -10.21 2.19 -7.18
C PRO A 244 -10.80 1.77 -8.54
N GLY A 245 -10.08 0.91 -9.26
CA GLY A 245 -10.47 0.46 -10.61
C GLY A 245 -11.49 -0.69 -10.63
N SER A 246 -11.83 -1.26 -9.47
CA SER A 246 -12.81 -2.35 -9.33
C SER A 246 -13.37 -2.41 -7.91
N ARG A 247 -14.50 -3.11 -7.74
CA ARG A 247 -15.09 -3.46 -6.44
C ARG A 247 -14.09 -4.16 -5.53
N PHE A 248 -13.30 -5.08 -6.09
CA PHE A 248 -12.25 -5.78 -5.34
C PHE A 248 -11.24 -4.80 -4.74
N VAL A 249 -10.70 -3.87 -5.53
CA VAL A 249 -9.71 -2.91 -5.01
C VAL A 249 -10.35 -1.96 -3.99
N ALA A 250 -11.57 -1.54 -4.25
CA ALA A 250 -12.31 -0.63 -3.38
C ALA A 250 -12.60 -1.23 -2.00
N ASP A 251 -13.00 -2.50 -1.96
CA ASP A 251 -13.25 -3.29 -0.75
C ASP A 251 -11.95 -3.73 -0.06
N PHE A 252 -10.91 -3.99 -0.83
CA PHE A 252 -9.63 -4.43 -0.30
C PHE A 252 -8.89 -3.33 0.45
N VAL A 253 -8.92 -2.07 0.00
CA VAL A 253 -8.19 -0.97 0.63
C VAL A 253 -9.12 -0.08 1.44
N GLY A 254 -8.96 -0.03 2.76
CA GLY A 254 -9.74 0.82 3.67
C GLY A 254 -11.20 0.38 3.83
N ASN A 255 -11.96 1.13 4.63
CA ASN A 255 -13.41 0.92 4.73
C ASN A 255 -14.12 1.63 3.57
N ILE A 256 -15.21 1.04 3.07
CA ILE A 256 -16.04 1.65 2.04
C ILE A 256 -17.50 1.24 2.18
N ASN A 257 -18.41 2.10 1.73
CA ASN A 257 -19.81 1.76 1.52
C ASN A 257 -20.05 1.58 0.03
N MET A 258 -20.75 0.52 -0.35
CA MET A 258 -21.16 0.25 -1.73
C MET A 258 -22.68 0.25 -1.84
N PHE A 259 -23.18 1.01 -2.80
CA PHE A 259 -24.59 1.07 -3.17
C PHE A 259 -24.76 0.48 -4.56
N GLU A 260 -25.28 -0.74 -4.63
CA GLU A 260 -25.59 -1.40 -5.91
C GLU A 260 -26.84 -0.76 -6.55
N GLY A 261 -26.78 -0.53 -7.86
CA GLY A 261 -27.86 0.07 -8.60
C GLY A 261 -27.64 0.08 -10.11
N LYS A 262 -28.50 0.81 -10.81
CA LYS A 262 -28.41 1.03 -12.26
C LYS A 262 -28.23 2.50 -12.55
N VAL A 263 -27.43 2.81 -13.58
CA VAL A 263 -27.34 4.17 -14.11
C VAL A 263 -28.67 4.52 -14.77
N ALA A 264 -29.48 5.35 -14.12
CA ALA A 264 -30.80 5.75 -14.60
C ALA A 264 -30.69 6.80 -15.72
N ASP A 265 -29.82 7.78 -15.52
CA ASP A 265 -29.57 8.86 -16.48
C ASP A 265 -28.10 9.34 -16.39
N ARG A 266 -27.59 9.89 -17.48
CA ARG A 266 -26.23 10.41 -17.59
C ARG A 266 -26.19 11.62 -18.53
N ASP A 267 -25.57 12.69 -18.05
CA ASP A 267 -25.32 13.90 -18.83
C ASP A 267 -23.84 14.33 -18.75
N SER A 268 -23.54 15.55 -19.21
CA SER A 268 -22.18 16.11 -19.17
C SER A 268 -21.70 16.48 -17.76
N SER A 269 -22.60 16.56 -16.79
CA SER A 269 -22.33 16.95 -15.40
C SER A 269 -22.19 15.75 -14.45
N GLY A 270 -22.71 14.58 -14.85
CA GLY A 270 -22.60 13.36 -14.05
C GLY A 270 -23.60 12.28 -14.43
N ALA A 271 -23.89 11.40 -13.47
CA ALA A 271 -24.89 10.35 -13.60
C ALA A 271 -25.77 10.27 -12.35
N THR A 272 -26.97 9.73 -12.54
CA THR A 272 -27.89 9.34 -11.47
C THR A 272 -27.96 7.82 -11.38
N ILE A 273 -27.72 7.28 -10.20
CA ILE A 273 -27.77 5.86 -9.91
C ILE A 273 -28.99 5.58 -9.05
N THR A 274 -29.81 4.63 -9.47
CA THR A 274 -30.98 4.20 -8.70
C THR A 274 -30.76 2.77 -8.25
N SER A 275 -30.74 2.56 -6.94
CA SER A 275 -30.71 1.24 -6.34
C SER A 275 -32.06 0.55 -6.47
N ALA A 276 -32.08 -0.79 -6.47
CA ALA A 276 -33.31 -1.58 -6.45
C ALA A 276 -34.23 -1.22 -5.26
N ASN A 277 -33.64 -0.69 -4.18
CA ASN A 277 -34.34 -0.34 -2.95
C ASN A 277 -34.80 1.13 -2.90
N GLY A 278 -34.82 1.83 -4.04
CA GLY A 278 -35.35 3.20 -4.16
C GLY A 278 -34.38 4.33 -3.78
N VAL A 279 -33.18 4.00 -3.31
CA VAL A 279 -32.12 4.99 -3.05
C VAL A 279 -31.63 5.57 -4.38
N THR A 280 -31.64 6.89 -4.50
CA THR A 280 -31.14 7.60 -5.68
C THR A 280 -29.89 8.41 -5.31
N ILE A 281 -28.81 8.23 -6.08
CA ILE A 281 -27.51 8.86 -5.85
C ILE A 281 -27.10 9.62 -7.09
N ARG A 282 -26.81 10.91 -6.94
CA ARG A 282 -26.20 11.77 -7.96
C ARG A 282 -24.69 11.76 -7.79
N THR A 283 -23.97 11.55 -8.88
CA THR A 283 -22.50 11.58 -8.87
C THR A 283 -21.92 12.28 -10.09
N ALA A 284 -20.87 13.09 -9.87
CA ALA A 284 -20.08 13.68 -10.94
C ALA A 284 -19.01 12.70 -11.49
N ASN A 285 -18.72 11.61 -10.78
CA ASN A 285 -17.62 10.68 -11.07
C ASN A 285 -18.14 9.35 -11.64
N ALA A 286 -18.91 9.40 -12.71
CA ALA A 286 -19.55 8.22 -13.31
C ALA A 286 -18.62 7.35 -14.18
N GLY A 287 -17.35 7.74 -14.35
CA GLY A 287 -16.42 7.07 -15.25
C GLY A 287 -16.99 6.93 -16.67
N ASP A 288 -16.90 5.75 -17.26
CA ASP A 288 -17.45 5.45 -18.59
C ASP A 288 -18.76 4.63 -18.56
N ALA A 289 -19.41 4.52 -17.39
CA ALA A 289 -20.63 3.75 -17.25
C ALA A 289 -21.80 4.33 -18.08
N ALA A 290 -22.37 3.54 -18.99
CA ALA A 290 -23.49 3.95 -19.83
C ALA A 290 -24.82 3.85 -19.07
N ALA A 291 -25.83 4.63 -19.50
CA ALA A 291 -27.20 4.48 -19.01
C ALA A 291 -27.69 3.03 -19.13
N GLY A 292 -28.41 2.55 -18.13
CA GLY A 292 -28.88 1.17 -18.00
C GLY A 292 -27.86 0.16 -17.44
N SER A 293 -26.58 0.54 -17.29
CA SER A 293 -25.54 -0.35 -16.78
C SER A 293 -25.72 -0.64 -15.29
N GLU A 294 -25.46 -1.88 -14.88
CA GLU A 294 -25.37 -2.28 -13.46
C GLU A 294 -24.02 -1.84 -12.87
N VAL A 295 -24.08 -1.09 -11.78
CA VAL A 295 -22.92 -0.45 -11.17
C VAL A 295 -23.01 -0.44 -9.65
N ALA A 296 -21.87 -0.31 -8.99
CA ALA A 296 -21.79 0.04 -7.59
C ALA A 296 -21.30 1.48 -7.44
N PHE A 297 -22.03 2.31 -6.68
CA PHE A 297 -21.49 3.57 -6.18
C PHE A 297 -20.73 3.32 -4.89
N ALA A 298 -19.45 3.65 -4.90
CA ALA A 298 -18.55 3.40 -3.78
C ALA A 298 -18.14 4.72 -3.12
N ILE A 299 -18.33 4.83 -1.81
CA ILE A 299 -18.03 6.05 -1.04
C ILE A 299 -17.40 5.71 0.31
N ARG A 300 -16.33 6.43 0.65
CA ARG A 300 -15.61 6.25 1.90
C ARG A 300 -16.39 6.86 3.08
N PRO A 301 -16.37 6.23 4.28
CA PRO A 301 -17.09 6.74 5.45
C PRO A 301 -16.78 8.20 5.80
N GLU A 302 -15.54 8.63 5.63
CA GLU A 302 -15.08 10.00 5.94
C GLU A 302 -15.58 11.07 4.96
N LYS A 303 -16.23 10.66 3.87
CA LYS A 303 -16.89 11.56 2.90
C LYS A 303 -18.38 11.73 3.21
N ILE A 304 -18.90 11.02 4.23
CA ILE A 304 -20.30 11.03 4.64
C ILE A 304 -20.43 11.84 5.93
N LYS A 305 -21.30 12.86 5.90
CA LYS A 305 -21.69 13.62 7.08
C LYS A 305 -22.93 12.99 7.71
N VAL A 306 -22.95 12.96 9.04
CA VAL A 306 -24.11 12.55 9.84
C VAL A 306 -24.64 13.76 10.59
N SER A 307 -25.96 13.96 10.62
CA SER A 307 -26.60 15.04 11.37
C SER A 307 -27.97 14.61 11.91
N SER A 308 -28.40 15.19 13.04
CA SER A 308 -29.74 14.97 13.61
C SER A 308 -30.84 15.61 12.76
N LYS A 309 -30.50 16.69 12.04
CA LYS A 309 -31.43 17.44 11.18
C LYS A 309 -31.13 17.16 9.72
N LYS A 310 -32.19 17.17 8.90
CA LYS A 310 -32.09 17.06 7.45
C LYS A 310 -31.31 18.26 6.89
N PRO A 311 -30.21 18.05 6.15
CA PRO A 311 -29.50 19.13 5.48
C PRO A 311 -30.39 19.85 4.45
N GLU A 312 -30.36 21.18 4.44
CA GLU A 312 -31.18 21.98 3.52
C GLU A 312 -30.72 21.87 2.06
N ASN A 313 -29.42 21.72 1.81
CA ASN A 313 -28.80 21.77 0.47
C ASN A 313 -27.80 20.62 0.22
N GLY A 314 -28.21 19.37 0.46
CA GLY A 314 -27.39 18.19 0.16
C GLY A 314 -27.69 17.58 -1.20
N ASP A 315 -26.67 17.25 -1.99
CA ASP A 315 -26.82 16.55 -3.28
C ASP A 315 -27.44 15.16 -3.10
N ASN A 316 -26.93 14.43 -2.10
CA ASN A 316 -27.38 13.10 -1.70
C ASN A 316 -27.71 13.14 -0.22
N VAL A 317 -28.97 12.86 0.14
CA VAL A 317 -29.47 12.94 1.51
C VAL A 317 -30.38 11.74 1.76
N MET A 318 -30.09 10.98 2.82
CA MET A 318 -30.86 9.79 3.19
C MET A 318 -31.15 9.79 4.69
N GLU A 319 -32.36 9.37 5.06
CA GLU A 319 -32.78 9.18 6.46
C GLU A 319 -32.43 7.76 6.90
N GLY A 320 -32.01 7.62 8.15
CA GLY A 320 -31.81 6.34 8.82
C GLY A 320 -31.83 6.49 10.34
N GLU A 321 -31.43 5.42 11.00
CA GLU A 321 -31.35 5.33 12.45
C GLU A 321 -29.93 4.95 12.87
N ILE A 322 -29.43 5.54 13.95
CA ILE A 322 -28.12 5.18 14.50
C ILE A 322 -28.21 3.78 15.11
N TYR A 323 -27.65 2.81 14.40
CA TYR A 323 -27.62 1.41 14.79
C TYR A 323 -26.48 1.11 15.78
N ASP A 324 -25.32 1.75 15.60
CA ASP A 324 -24.15 1.56 16.46
C ASP A 324 -23.18 2.74 16.35
N ILE A 325 -22.36 2.96 17.39
CA ILE A 325 -21.36 4.02 17.47
C ILE A 325 -20.05 3.46 18.03
N ALA A 326 -18.95 3.63 17.30
CA ALA A 326 -17.61 3.30 17.76
C ALA A 326 -16.75 4.55 17.94
N TYR A 327 -16.30 4.81 19.17
CA TYR A 327 -15.40 5.91 19.50
C TYR A 327 -13.94 5.42 19.47
N LEU A 328 -13.14 5.95 18.54
CA LEU A 328 -11.75 5.53 18.29
C LEU A 328 -10.70 6.51 18.83
N GLY A 329 -11.13 7.52 19.59
CA GLY A 329 -10.25 8.57 20.11
C GLY A 329 -10.30 9.81 19.22
N ASP A 330 -9.55 9.81 18.12
CA ASP A 330 -9.47 10.91 17.16
C ASP A 330 -10.66 10.99 16.20
N MET A 331 -11.42 9.90 16.06
CA MET A 331 -12.64 9.86 15.27
C MET A 331 -13.75 9.02 15.92
N THR A 332 -14.97 9.25 15.45
CA THR A 332 -16.16 8.47 15.77
C THR A 332 -16.71 7.86 14.49
N ILE A 333 -16.97 6.56 14.50
CA ILE A 333 -17.64 5.84 13.41
C ILE A 333 -19.09 5.61 13.80
N PHE A 334 -20.00 6.08 12.94
CA PHE A 334 -21.43 5.85 13.04
C PHE A 334 -21.84 4.75 12.07
N HIS A 335 -22.63 3.79 12.55
CA HIS A 335 -23.35 2.84 11.73
C HIS A 335 -24.80 3.32 11.62
N VAL A 336 -25.21 3.77 10.44
CA VAL A 336 -26.56 4.27 10.19
C VAL A 336 -27.35 3.25 9.38
N GLN A 337 -28.41 2.69 9.95
CA GLN A 337 -29.30 1.78 9.24
C GLN A 337 -30.35 2.58 8.47
N LEU A 338 -30.36 2.44 7.15
CA LEU A 338 -31.36 3.05 6.29
C LEU A 338 -32.68 2.28 6.33
N GLY A 339 -33.79 2.91 5.93
CA GLY A 339 -35.11 2.28 5.90
C GLY A 339 -35.22 1.02 5.01
N ASN A 340 -34.25 0.77 4.14
CA ASN A 340 -34.14 -0.44 3.33
C ASN A 340 -33.33 -1.57 3.99
N GLY A 341 -32.88 -1.39 5.24
CA GLY A 341 -32.08 -2.33 6.01
C GLY A 341 -30.57 -2.25 5.79
N GLN A 342 -30.08 -1.49 4.80
CA GLN A 342 -28.66 -1.30 4.55
C GLN A 342 -28.01 -0.48 5.68
N VAL A 343 -26.89 -0.97 6.21
CA VAL A 343 -26.10 -0.22 7.20
C VAL A 343 -24.98 0.53 6.49
N VAL A 344 -24.96 1.85 6.66
CA VAL A 344 -23.96 2.76 6.10
C VAL A 344 -23.02 3.23 7.20
N LYS A 345 -21.72 3.09 6.97
CA LYS A 345 -20.67 3.59 7.86
C LYS A 345 -20.33 5.03 7.50
N ALA A 346 -20.34 5.92 8.47
CA ALA A 346 -19.85 7.29 8.33
C ALA A 346 -18.83 7.58 9.42
N SER A 347 -17.77 8.33 9.12
CA SER A 347 -16.75 8.66 10.12
C SER A 347 -16.57 10.17 10.23
N SER A 348 -16.56 10.66 11.46
CA SER A 348 -16.34 12.07 11.79
C SER A 348 -15.12 12.23 12.69
N LEU A 349 -14.29 13.24 12.43
CA LEU A 349 -13.18 13.59 13.29
C LEU A 349 -13.70 14.23 14.59
N ASN A 350 -13.12 13.83 15.72
CA ASN A 350 -13.37 14.43 17.03
C ASN A 350 -12.54 15.71 17.18
N ALA A 351 -12.76 16.69 16.29
CA ALA A 351 -11.96 17.91 16.20
C ALA A 351 -12.22 18.90 17.35
N THR A 352 -13.40 18.82 17.97
CA THR A 352 -13.81 19.67 19.11
C THR A 352 -14.08 18.82 20.35
N ARG A 353 -13.86 19.40 21.54
CA ARG A 353 -14.10 18.70 22.83
C ARG A 353 -15.59 18.45 23.09
N ALA A 354 -16.45 19.35 22.64
CA ALA A 354 -17.89 19.22 22.72
C ALA A 354 -18.45 19.08 21.30
N THR A 355 -19.37 18.15 21.09
CA THR A 355 -20.10 18.01 19.84
C THR A 355 -21.29 18.97 19.82
N GLU A 356 -21.45 19.72 18.72
CA GLU A 356 -22.58 20.63 18.54
C GLU A 356 -23.88 19.88 18.20
N ASP A 357 -23.77 18.64 17.71
CA ASP A 357 -24.88 17.78 17.32
C ASP A 357 -24.66 16.36 17.90
N PRO A 358 -24.90 16.15 19.20
CA PRO A 358 -24.74 14.84 19.82
C PRO A 358 -25.79 13.88 19.27
N LEU A 359 -25.33 12.75 18.74
CA LEU A 359 -26.14 11.63 18.32
C LEU A 359 -25.83 10.42 19.20
N SER A 360 -26.87 9.70 19.59
CA SER A 360 -26.84 8.50 20.41
C SER A 360 -27.47 7.33 19.64
N TRP A 361 -27.38 6.15 20.25
CA TRP A 361 -28.05 4.93 19.81
C TRP A 361 -29.56 5.16 19.63
N ASP A 362 -30.12 4.55 18.59
CA ASP A 362 -31.53 4.61 18.20
C ASP A 362 -32.04 6.01 17.79
N ASP A 363 -31.16 7.02 17.74
CA ASP A 363 -31.52 8.35 17.24
C ASP A 363 -31.78 8.29 15.74
N LYS A 364 -32.82 9.02 15.30
CA LYS A 364 -32.99 9.32 13.88
C LYS A 364 -31.88 10.24 13.41
N ALA A 365 -31.27 9.89 12.28
CA ALA A 365 -30.16 10.63 11.70
C ALA A 365 -30.30 10.74 10.18
N TRP A 366 -29.63 11.76 9.64
CA TRP A 366 -29.50 11.99 8.22
C TRP A 366 -28.04 11.80 7.81
N ILE A 367 -27.82 10.97 6.79
CA ILE A 367 -26.54 10.92 6.10
C ILE A 367 -26.57 11.80 4.87
N SER A 368 -25.49 12.51 4.61
CA SER A 368 -25.34 13.31 3.41
C SER A 368 -23.93 13.35 2.86
N PHE A 369 -23.83 13.46 1.54
CA PHE A 369 -22.56 13.57 0.84
C PHE A 369 -22.74 14.29 -0.50
N ARG A 370 -21.64 14.88 -0.99
CA ARG A 370 -21.59 15.62 -2.25
C ARG A 370 -21.59 14.67 -3.44
N ASN A 371 -21.98 15.14 -4.61
CA ASN A 371 -21.94 14.35 -5.84
C ASN A 371 -20.51 13.94 -6.30
N ASP A 372 -19.47 14.66 -5.84
CA ASP A 372 -18.05 14.40 -6.12
C ASP A 372 -17.38 13.49 -5.07
N ALA A 373 -18.13 13.02 -4.06
CA ALA A 373 -17.59 12.34 -2.88
C ALA A 373 -17.23 10.85 -3.07
N GLY A 374 -17.75 10.21 -4.12
CA GLY A 374 -17.55 8.79 -4.38
C GLY A 374 -17.27 8.52 -5.86
N VAL A 375 -17.16 7.25 -6.21
CA VAL A 375 -16.84 6.77 -7.56
C VAL A 375 -17.79 5.66 -8.00
N VAL A 376 -17.98 5.52 -9.31
CA VAL A 376 -18.79 4.46 -9.91
C VAL A 376 -17.91 3.32 -10.38
N LEU A 377 -18.22 2.10 -9.92
CA LEU A 377 -17.49 0.88 -10.24
C LEU A 377 -18.36 -0.02 -11.11
N THR A 378 -17.82 -0.40 -12.27
CA THR A 378 -18.48 -1.27 -13.24
C THR A 378 -18.00 -2.72 -13.17
N ARG A 379 -16.86 -2.97 -12.50
CA ARG A 379 -16.22 -4.27 -12.37
C ARG A 379 -16.15 -4.66 -10.91
#